data_AF-A0AAU7QSZ3-F1
#
_entry.id   AF-A0AAU7QSZ3-F1
#
_cell.length_a   1.000
_cell.length_b   1.000
_cell.length_c   1.000
_cell.angle_alpha   90.00
_cell.angle_beta   90.00
_cell.angle_gamma   90.00
#
_symmetry.space_group_name_H-M   'P 1'
#
loop_
_entity.id
_entity.type
_entity.pdbx_description
1 polymer ?
#
loop_
_entity_poly.entity_id
_entity_poly.type
_entity_poly.pdbx_seq_one_letter_code
_entity_poly.pdbx_strand_id
1 'polypeptide(L)'
;MTLQPVLALAWNPAVGIPMLIVGLIVLALLWLFGQPRKEQGKRRVVPGPHAGERREPTFGESDIEPVADDVFRGDARPQQGELEVGLREELERLGATLSGERSREPGTAAAPKTARTRQPPKLADHVASIIDALRAPSSSDPVVQNTGLPAEAPVVETPSTPAPVQAAPQRSDLGRRPPQLPVERIITLFVVAREGERFHGPDLVVAAEKAGLEFGDMGIYHRLVDGKRELGPLFSVANMLKPGNFDLARLEDLRTPGVSFFMTLPAPLPALDAWDAMLPTAQRLAELLDGHVLDEERNALGRQGIAHIRDQLRGWDRDHEGKEIIFGR
;
A
#
# COMPACT_ATOMS: atom_id res chain seq x y z
N MET A 1 60.27 -29.47 -32.59
CA MET A 1 60.70 -29.26 -31.18
C MET A 1 61.08 -27.80 -31.05
N THR A 2 60.53 -26.97 -30.17
CA THR A 2 59.45 -27.14 -29.17
C THR A 2 58.65 -25.84 -29.07
N LEU A 3 57.33 -25.91 -28.87
CA LEU A 3 56.51 -24.76 -28.50
C LEU A 3 56.51 -24.63 -26.97
N GLN A 4 56.72 -23.42 -26.45
CA GLN A 4 56.47 -23.11 -25.04
C GLN A 4 55.50 -21.92 -24.92
N PRO A 5 54.33 -22.09 -24.30
CA PRO A 5 53.48 -20.99 -23.90
C PRO A 5 53.82 -20.60 -22.45
N VAL A 6 54.73 -19.65 -22.25
CA VAL A 6 54.92 -19.04 -20.93
C VAL A 6 53.92 -17.88 -20.79
N LEU A 7 52.70 -18.23 -20.35
CA LEU A 7 51.75 -17.25 -19.80
C LEU A 7 52.30 -16.74 -18.46
N ALA A 8 53.28 -15.83 -18.55
CA ALA A 8 53.75 -15.05 -17.42
C ALA A 8 52.65 -14.06 -17.01
N LEU A 9 51.67 -14.53 -16.25
CA LEU A 9 50.66 -13.70 -15.62
C LEU A 9 51.37 -12.81 -14.60
N ALA A 10 51.68 -11.58 -15.00
CA ALA A 10 52.34 -10.59 -14.17
C ALA A 10 51.39 -10.12 -13.05
N TRP A 11 51.28 -10.93 -11.99
CA TRP A 11 50.50 -10.63 -10.81
C TRP A 11 51.11 -9.41 -10.11
N ASN A 12 50.42 -8.27 -10.19
CA ASN A 12 50.81 -7.09 -9.42
C ASN A 12 50.39 -7.29 -7.95
N PRO A 13 51.33 -7.48 -7.00
CA PRO A 13 50.98 -7.70 -5.60
C PRO A 13 50.21 -6.53 -5.00
N ALA A 14 50.45 -5.30 -5.46
CA ALA A 14 49.74 -4.11 -4.99
C ALA A 14 48.24 -4.10 -5.35
N VAL A 15 47.81 -4.90 -6.33
CA VAL A 15 46.39 -5.04 -6.75
C VAL A 15 45.81 -6.37 -6.31
N GLY A 16 46.60 -7.46 -6.37
CA GLY A 16 46.14 -8.80 -5.97
C GLY A 16 45.92 -8.95 -4.47
N ILE A 17 46.75 -8.32 -3.62
CA ILE A 17 46.60 -8.38 -2.16
C ILE A 17 45.30 -7.70 -1.69
N PRO A 18 44.96 -6.45 -2.08
CA PRO A 18 43.68 -5.86 -1.68
C PRO A 18 42.47 -6.61 -2.25
N MET A 19 42.55 -7.17 -3.48
CA MET A 19 41.49 -8.04 -4.02
C MET A 19 41.26 -9.29 -3.17
N LEU A 20 42.33 -9.93 -2.69
CA LEU A 20 42.26 -11.10 -1.81
C LEU A 20 41.64 -10.72 -0.45
N ILE A 21 42.04 -9.58 0.12
CA ILE A 21 41.46 -9.05 1.38
C ILE A 21 39.96 -8.77 1.22
N VAL A 22 39.54 -8.11 0.13
CA VAL A 22 38.12 -7.88 -0.17
C VAL A 22 37.37 -9.21 -0.34
N GLY A 23 37.95 -10.19 -1.04
CA GLY A 23 37.38 -11.53 -1.19
C GLY A 23 37.19 -12.25 0.15
N LEU A 24 38.18 -12.17 1.06
CA LEU A 24 38.07 -12.73 2.41
C LEU A 24 37.03 -12.01 3.28
N ILE A 25 36.91 -10.68 3.16
CA ILE A 25 35.87 -9.90 3.86
C ILE A 25 34.49 -10.31 3.36
N VAL A 26 34.28 -10.44 2.05
CA VAL A 26 33.01 -10.91 1.48
C VAL A 26 32.70 -12.34 1.93
N LEU A 27 33.69 -13.25 1.94
CA LEU A 27 33.49 -14.62 2.41
C LEU A 27 33.17 -14.68 3.92
N ALA A 28 33.82 -13.86 4.74
CA ALA A 28 33.55 -13.73 6.17
C ALA A 28 32.15 -13.15 6.43
N LEU A 29 31.71 -12.15 5.67
CA LEU A 29 30.35 -11.61 5.72
C LEU A 29 29.31 -12.67 5.30
N LEU A 30 29.60 -13.45 4.26
CA LEU A 30 28.72 -14.53 3.80
C LEU A 30 28.64 -15.68 4.82
N TRP A 31 29.70 -15.94 5.59
CA TRP A 31 29.68 -16.89 6.70
C TRP A 31 28.94 -16.33 7.93
N LEU A 32 29.11 -15.04 8.24
CA LEU A 32 28.51 -14.36 9.39
C LEU A 32 26.99 -14.13 9.23
N PHE A 33 26.54 -13.77 8.02
CA PHE A 33 25.13 -13.49 7.71
C PHE A 33 24.41 -14.60 6.95
N GLY A 34 25.15 -15.51 6.30
CA GLY A 34 24.59 -16.58 5.45
C GLY A 34 24.32 -17.90 6.17
N GLN A 35 24.39 -17.97 7.50
CA GLN A 35 23.88 -19.16 8.21
C GLN A 35 22.35 -19.22 8.10
N PRO A 36 21.77 -20.22 7.41
CA PRO A 36 20.33 -20.36 7.37
C PRO A 36 19.82 -20.71 8.77
N ARG A 37 18.92 -19.88 9.32
CA ARG A 37 18.18 -20.21 10.55
C ARG A 37 17.29 -21.43 10.29
N LYS A 38 17.86 -22.62 10.49
CA LYS A 38 17.11 -23.88 10.44
C LYS A 38 16.05 -23.88 11.53
N GLU A 39 14.84 -24.21 11.11
CA GLU A 39 13.68 -24.36 11.98
C GLU A 39 14.00 -25.28 13.17
N GLN A 40 13.61 -24.86 14.37
CA GLN A 40 13.43 -25.78 15.50
C GLN A 40 12.03 -25.59 16.10
N GLY A 41 11.02 -25.87 15.28
CA GLY A 41 9.66 -26.17 15.73
C GLY A 41 9.59 -27.51 16.49
N LYS A 42 10.44 -27.73 17.50
CA LYS A 42 10.33 -28.90 18.38
C LYS A 42 9.22 -28.65 19.40
N ARG A 43 8.03 -29.16 19.07
CA ARG A 43 6.85 -29.25 19.95
C ARG A 43 7.24 -29.90 21.28
N ARG A 44 7.44 -29.08 22.32
CA ARG A 44 7.80 -29.53 23.67
C ARG A 44 6.55 -30.09 24.34
N VAL A 45 6.34 -31.40 24.21
CA VAL A 45 5.32 -32.12 25.01
C VAL A 45 5.77 -32.05 26.47
N VAL A 46 4.96 -31.39 27.31
CA VAL A 46 5.16 -31.37 28.76
C VAL A 46 4.47 -32.60 29.35
N PRO A 47 5.20 -33.55 29.97
CA PRO A 47 4.57 -34.59 30.77
C PRO A 47 4.16 -33.98 32.12
N GLY A 48 2.86 -33.95 32.41
CA GLY A 48 2.34 -33.50 33.70
C GLY A 48 2.47 -34.60 34.78
N PRO A 49 3.06 -34.32 35.95
CA PRO A 49 3.03 -35.24 37.07
C PRO A 49 1.78 -35.01 37.95
N HIS A 50 1.07 -36.12 38.19
CA HIS A 50 0.27 -36.48 39.38
C HIS A 50 -0.50 -35.41 40.19
N ALA A 51 -1.81 -35.61 40.21
CA ALA A 51 -2.67 -35.81 41.40
C ALA A 51 -2.41 -34.98 42.67
N GLY A 52 -3.38 -34.10 42.99
CA GLY A 52 -3.52 -33.46 44.30
C GLY A 52 -4.83 -32.65 44.39
N GLU A 53 -5.76 -33.13 45.22
CA GLU A 53 -6.93 -32.43 45.79
C GLU A 53 -7.63 -31.33 44.94
N ARG A 54 -8.62 -31.72 44.13
CA ARG A 54 -9.70 -30.81 43.74
C ARG A 54 -10.69 -30.71 44.90
N ARG A 55 -10.66 -29.60 45.66
CA ARG A 55 -11.66 -29.32 46.71
C ARG A 55 -12.91 -28.69 46.09
N GLU A 56 -14.06 -29.26 46.41
CA GLU A 56 -15.37 -28.70 46.05
C GLU A 56 -15.80 -27.67 47.10
N PRO A 57 -16.32 -26.48 46.72
CA PRO A 57 -17.01 -25.60 47.63
C PRO A 57 -18.47 -26.06 47.78
N THR A 58 -18.75 -26.84 48.83
CA THR A 58 -20.12 -27.10 49.29
C THR A 58 -20.74 -25.83 49.86
N PHE A 59 -21.96 -25.50 49.42
CA PHE A 59 -22.85 -24.54 50.09
C PHE A 59 -24.20 -25.24 50.34
N GLY A 60 -24.50 -25.55 51.60
CA GLY A 60 -25.87 -25.69 52.13
C GLY A 60 -26.33 -24.34 52.70
N GLU A 61 -27.59 -23.94 52.62
CA GLU A 61 -28.76 -24.48 53.37
C GLU A 61 -28.72 -24.03 54.85
N SER A 62 -29.80 -23.53 55.49
CA SER A 62 -31.20 -23.31 55.08
C SER A 62 -31.49 -21.82 54.72
N ASP A 63 -32.68 -21.20 54.67
CA ASP A 63 -34.07 -21.50 55.08
C ASP A 63 -35.10 -20.76 54.16
N ILE A 64 -36.40 -21.09 54.35
CA ILE A 64 -37.66 -20.36 54.02
C ILE A 64 -38.59 -21.04 52.99
N GLU A 65 -39.77 -21.43 53.45
CA GLU A 65 -40.98 -21.80 52.70
C GLU A 65 -42.14 -20.80 53.05
N PRO A 66 -43.33 -20.85 52.43
CA PRO A 66 -43.61 -20.90 50.98
C PRO A 66 -44.74 -19.91 50.57
N VAL A 67 -44.80 -19.47 49.30
CA VAL A 67 -46.01 -18.83 48.71
C VAL A 67 -46.19 -19.28 47.25
N ALA A 68 -47.45 -19.35 46.79
CA ALA A 68 -47.93 -20.08 45.62
C ALA A 68 -47.92 -19.33 44.27
N ASP A 69 -48.23 -20.10 43.22
CA ASP A 69 -48.72 -19.73 41.87
C ASP A 69 -47.88 -18.77 41.01
N ASP A 70 -47.43 -19.23 39.83
CA ASP A 70 -48.27 -19.16 38.60
C ASP A 70 -47.66 -20.02 37.47
N VAL A 71 -48.25 -19.95 36.29
CA VAL A 71 -48.25 -20.93 35.20
C VAL A 71 -47.33 -20.52 34.02
N PHE A 72 -46.96 -21.53 33.22
CA PHE A 72 -46.58 -21.48 31.79
C PHE A 72 -45.09 -21.48 31.36
N ARG A 73 -44.78 -22.55 30.59
CA ARG A 73 -44.18 -22.53 29.22
C ARG A 73 -42.71 -22.94 29.04
N GLY A 74 -42.52 -24.08 28.35
CA GLY A 74 -41.55 -24.18 27.25
C GLY A 74 -40.40 -25.18 27.41
N ASP A 75 -40.64 -26.46 27.13
CA ASP A 75 -39.57 -27.42 26.83
C ASP A 75 -38.95 -27.14 25.45
N ALA A 76 -37.67 -26.75 25.42
CA ALA A 76 -36.81 -26.85 24.23
C ALA A 76 -35.33 -26.79 24.63
N ARG A 77 -34.61 -27.93 24.59
CA ARG A 77 -33.14 -27.96 24.65
C ARG A 77 -32.59 -28.04 23.22
N PRO A 78 -31.66 -27.16 22.79
CA PRO A 78 -31.07 -27.26 21.46
C PRO A 78 -30.10 -28.45 21.37
N GLN A 79 -30.25 -29.29 20.34
CA GLN A 79 -29.28 -30.33 20.00
C GLN A 79 -28.15 -29.72 19.16
N GLN A 80 -26.97 -29.57 19.77
CA GLN A 80 -25.77 -29.12 19.09
C GLN A 80 -24.95 -30.35 18.67
N GLY A 81 -25.22 -30.89 17.47
CA GLY A 81 -24.56 -32.14 17.02
C GLY A 81 -24.66 -32.53 15.53
N GLU A 82 -25.68 -32.10 14.77
CA GLU A 82 -25.88 -32.61 13.40
C GLU A 82 -25.17 -31.82 12.28
N LEU A 83 -24.74 -30.59 12.53
CA LEU A 83 -24.21 -29.70 11.47
C LEU A 83 -22.79 -30.06 10.99
N GLU A 84 -21.99 -30.79 11.79
CA GLU A 84 -20.60 -31.10 11.44
C GLU A 84 -20.47 -32.30 10.47
N VAL A 85 -21.46 -33.20 10.47
CA VAL A 85 -21.42 -34.41 9.63
C VAL A 85 -21.72 -34.09 8.16
N GLY A 86 -22.76 -33.28 7.89
CA GLY A 86 -23.15 -32.92 6.51
C GLY A 86 -22.10 -32.10 5.76
N LEU A 87 -21.45 -31.15 6.43
CA LEU A 87 -20.41 -30.30 5.82
C LEU A 87 -19.20 -31.13 5.34
N ARG A 88 -18.92 -32.26 6.00
CA ARG A 88 -17.79 -33.14 5.69
C ARG A 88 -18.04 -33.96 4.42
N GLU A 89 -19.27 -34.43 4.21
CA GLU A 89 -19.67 -35.10 2.95
C GLU A 89 -19.73 -34.14 1.75
N GLU A 90 -20.11 -32.87 1.94
CA GLU A 90 -20.05 -31.86 0.87
C GLU A 90 -18.60 -31.54 0.44
N LEU A 91 -17.70 -31.40 1.42
CA LEU A 91 -16.27 -31.19 1.15
C LEU A 91 -15.63 -32.39 0.42
N GLU A 92 -16.01 -33.62 0.76
CA GLU A 92 -15.48 -34.83 0.11
C GLU A 92 -15.97 -34.98 -1.33
N ARG A 93 -17.23 -34.58 -1.62
CA ARG A 93 -17.75 -34.47 -3.00
C ARG A 93 -17.03 -33.41 -3.82
N LEU A 94 -16.74 -32.23 -3.25
CA LEU A 94 -16.01 -31.15 -3.93
C LEU A 94 -14.55 -31.52 -4.22
N GLY A 95 -13.89 -32.26 -3.32
CA GLY A 95 -12.54 -32.79 -3.53
C GLY A 95 -12.46 -33.82 -4.66
N ALA A 96 -13.51 -34.65 -4.83
CA ALA A 96 -13.59 -35.64 -5.90
C ALA A 96 -13.70 -34.99 -7.30
N THR A 97 -14.46 -33.90 -7.45
CA THR A 97 -14.61 -33.21 -8.74
C THR A 97 -13.33 -32.51 -9.20
N LEU A 98 -12.57 -31.90 -8.28
CA LEU A 98 -11.31 -31.20 -8.62
C LEU A 98 -10.16 -32.16 -8.98
N SER A 99 -10.24 -33.42 -8.54
CA SER A 99 -9.22 -34.45 -8.79
C SER A 99 -9.35 -35.10 -10.19
N GLY A 100 -10.52 -35.00 -10.82
CA GLY A 100 -10.80 -35.66 -12.10
C GLY A 100 -10.20 -34.97 -13.34
N GLU A 101 -9.82 -33.69 -13.25
CA GLU A 101 -9.56 -32.85 -14.43
C GLU A 101 -8.07 -32.66 -14.76
N ARG A 102 -7.16 -33.40 -14.08
CA ARG A 102 -5.69 -33.24 -14.21
C ARG A 102 -4.95 -34.49 -14.71
N SER A 103 -5.58 -35.40 -15.45
CA SER A 103 -4.88 -36.56 -16.03
C SER A 103 -5.46 -37.10 -17.34
N ARG A 104 -4.95 -36.60 -18.47
CA ARG A 104 -4.88 -37.32 -19.76
C ARG A 104 -3.81 -36.70 -20.68
N GLU A 105 -2.78 -37.48 -21.01
CA GLU A 105 -1.68 -37.17 -21.94
C GLU A 105 -2.00 -37.68 -23.38
N PRO A 106 -1.06 -37.74 -24.36
CA PRO A 106 0.13 -36.91 -24.66
C PRO A 106 0.13 -36.37 -26.13
N GLY A 107 1.10 -35.54 -26.52
CA GLY A 107 1.29 -35.13 -27.94
C GLY A 107 2.60 -34.38 -28.25
N THR A 108 3.24 -34.73 -29.37
CA THR A 108 4.64 -34.40 -29.70
C THR A 108 4.87 -33.04 -30.41
N ALA A 109 6.08 -32.49 -30.24
CA ALA A 109 6.88 -31.71 -31.21
C ALA A 109 6.93 -30.16 -31.15
N ALA A 110 8.16 -29.67 -31.40
CA ALA A 110 8.58 -28.36 -31.93
C ALA A 110 8.40 -27.07 -31.10
N ALA A 111 9.52 -26.62 -30.50
CA ALA A 111 9.85 -25.21 -30.34
C ALA A 111 10.27 -24.59 -31.71
N PRO A 112 10.46 -23.26 -31.87
CA PRO A 112 10.37 -22.19 -30.86
C PRO A 112 9.44 -21.02 -31.25
N LYS A 113 9.10 -20.15 -30.28
CA LYS A 113 8.85 -18.71 -30.52
C LYS A 113 8.98 -17.88 -29.25
N THR A 114 9.51 -16.67 -29.44
CA THR A 114 9.90 -15.69 -28.42
C THR A 114 8.71 -15.18 -27.60
N ALA A 115 8.57 -15.67 -26.38
CA ALA A 115 7.73 -15.03 -25.36
C ALA A 115 8.38 -13.71 -24.90
N ARG A 116 8.01 -12.59 -25.53
CA ARG A 116 8.20 -11.27 -24.91
C ARG A 116 7.26 -11.20 -23.72
N THR A 117 7.80 -11.34 -22.52
CA THR A 117 7.10 -11.10 -21.26
C THR A 117 6.52 -9.69 -21.27
N ARG A 118 5.21 -9.56 -21.58
CA ARG A 118 4.44 -8.37 -21.25
C ARG A 118 4.20 -8.38 -19.74
N GLN A 119 5.24 -7.96 -19.02
CA GLN A 119 5.17 -7.69 -17.61
C GLN A 119 4.06 -6.64 -17.40
N PRO A 120 3.02 -6.92 -16.60
CA PRO A 120 2.03 -5.90 -16.28
C PRO A 120 2.76 -4.75 -15.58
N PRO A 121 2.48 -3.47 -15.93
CA PRO A 121 3.14 -2.35 -15.29
C PRO A 121 2.84 -2.40 -13.79
N LYS A 122 3.88 -2.45 -12.95
CA LYS A 122 3.69 -2.49 -11.50
C LYS A 122 3.05 -1.18 -11.09
N LEU A 123 1.86 -1.29 -10.50
CA LEU A 123 1.05 -0.13 -10.16
C LEU A 123 1.70 0.71 -9.03
N ALA A 124 2.62 0.12 -8.27
CA ALA A 124 3.54 0.83 -7.38
C ALA A 124 4.42 1.87 -8.09
N ASP A 125 4.91 1.58 -9.31
CA ASP A 125 5.71 2.50 -10.12
C ASP A 125 4.90 3.75 -10.54
N HIS A 126 3.56 3.66 -10.54
CA HIS A 126 2.69 4.80 -10.83
C HIS A 126 2.49 5.72 -9.63
N VAL A 127 2.26 5.14 -8.44
CA VAL A 127 2.25 5.92 -7.20
C VAL A 127 3.61 6.59 -7.00
N ALA A 128 4.71 5.90 -7.29
CA ALA A 128 6.05 6.49 -7.33
C ALA A 128 6.18 7.67 -8.32
N SER A 129 5.51 7.63 -9.47
CA SER A 129 5.51 8.75 -10.43
C SER A 129 4.68 9.96 -9.97
N ILE A 130 3.58 9.75 -9.24
CA ILE A 130 2.82 10.86 -8.61
C ILE A 130 3.62 11.44 -7.45
N ILE A 131 4.26 10.59 -6.66
CA ILE A 131 5.21 10.95 -5.59
C ILE A 131 6.39 11.75 -6.14
N ASP A 132 6.95 11.36 -7.28
CA ASP A 132 8.07 12.07 -7.91
C ASP A 132 7.61 13.46 -8.41
N ALA A 133 6.41 13.55 -8.98
CA ALA A 133 5.78 14.84 -9.31
C ALA A 133 5.45 15.71 -8.08
N LEU A 134 5.24 15.11 -6.90
CA LEU A 134 5.06 15.81 -5.61
C LEU A 134 6.40 16.19 -4.95
N ARG A 135 7.50 15.57 -5.36
CA ARG A 135 8.87 15.80 -4.85
C ARG A 135 9.66 16.76 -5.74
N ALA A 136 9.39 16.77 -7.04
CA ALA A 136 9.98 17.71 -7.97
C ALA A 136 9.52 19.13 -7.61
N PRO A 137 10.42 20.10 -7.38
CA PRO A 137 10.03 21.51 -7.38
C PRO A 137 9.41 21.81 -8.75
N SER A 138 8.37 22.65 -8.79
CA SER A 138 7.62 22.94 -10.01
C SER A 138 8.45 23.76 -11.02
N SER A 139 9.39 23.11 -11.71
CA SER A 139 10.22 23.66 -12.76
C SER A 139 9.44 23.77 -14.07
N SER A 140 8.47 24.69 -14.08
CA SER A 140 7.91 25.24 -15.31
C SER A 140 8.89 26.25 -15.95
N ASP A 141 10.07 25.79 -16.34
CA ASP A 141 11.01 26.52 -17.19
C ASP A 141 10.96 25.93 -18.60
N PRO A 142 10.55 26.70 -19.63
CA PRO A 142 10.66 26.25 -21.01
C PRO A 142 12.12 26.30 -21.45
N VAL A 143 12.70 25.14 -21.74
CA VAL A 143 14.05 25.04 -22.33
C VAL A 143 14.00 25.60 -23.76
N VAL A 144 14.30 26.89 -23.91
CA VAL A 144 14.50 27.54 -25.21
C VAL A 144 15.87 27.12 -25.74
N GLN A 145 15.89 26.09 -26.60
CA GLN A 145 17.07 25.77 -27.42
C GLN A 145 17.28 26.88 -28.45
N ASN A 146 18.10 27.86 -28.11
CA ASN A 146 18.48 28.93 -29.02
C ASN A 146 19.67 28.50 -29.91
N THR A 147 19.36 27.80 -31.01
CA THR A 147 20.34 27.46 -32.05
C THR A 147 20.53 28.67 -32.97
N GLY A 148 21.70 29.29 -32.93
CA GLY A 148 21.90 30.61 -33.55
C GLY A 148 22.18 30.61 -35.07
N LEU A 149 21.43 31.47 -35.78
CA LEU A 149 21.85 32.33 -36.91
C LEU A 149 22.31 31.66 -38.25
N PRO A 150 22.35 32.40 -39.40
CA PRO A 150 21.83 33.75 -39.70
C PRO A 150 20.94 33.83 -40.99
N ALA A 151 20.15 34.92 -41.16
CA ALA A 151 19.96 35.64 -42.44
C ALA A 151 18.93 36.81 -42.36
N GLU A 152 19.43 38.04 -42.50
CA GLU A 152 19.00 39.09 -43.46
C GLU A 152 17.49 39.46 -43.68
N ALA A 153 17.10 40.56 -43.00
CA ALA A 153 16.37 41.73 -43.56
C ALA A 153 14.88 41.60 -44.03
N PRO A 154 14.12 42.72 -44.14
CA PRO A 154 12.75 42.75 -43.62
C PRO A 154 11.64 42.80 -44.69
N VAL A 155 10.49 42.18 -44.38
CA VAL A 155 9.23 42.39 -45.10
C VAL A 155 8.10 42.68 -44.10
N VAL A 156 7.24 43.62 -44.48
CA VAL A 156 6.11 44.14 -43.72
C VAL A 156 5.03 43.07 -43.53
N GLU A 157 4.60 42.82 -42.29
CA GLU A 157 3.34 42.12 -42.01
C GLU A 157 2.40 42.94 -41.13
N THR A 158 1.13 42.84 -41.49
CA THR A 158 -0.06 43.45 -40.89
C THR A 158 -0.18 43.27 -39.36
N PRO A 159 -0.93 44.15 -38.65
CA PRO A 159 -1.21 43.96 -37.23
C PRO A 159 -2.11 42.73 -37.02
N SER A 160 -1.48 41.59 -36.75
CA SER A 160 -2.15 40.37 -36.35
C SER A 160 -2.89 40.59 -35.03
N THR A 161 -4.22 40.53 -35.09
CA THR A 161 -5.10 40.43 -33.92
C THR A 161 -4.52 39.42 -32.93
N PRO A 162 -4.35 39.75 -31.64
CA PRO A 162 -3.87 38.79 -30.67
C PRO A 162 -4.88 37.63 -30.62
N ALA A 163 -4.42 36.44 -31.03
CA ALA A 163 -5.20 35.22 -30.87
C ALA A 163 -5.59 35.08 -29.39
N PRO A 164 -6.83 34.66 -29.07
CA PRO A 164 -7.20 34.40 -27.69
C PRO A 164 -6.24 33.37 -27.12
N VAL A 165 -5.44 33.76 -26.14
CA VAL A 165 -4.64 32.84 -25.35
C VAL A 165 -5.64 31.87 -24.74
N GLN A 166 -5.65 30.61 -25.20
CA GLN A 166 -6.43 29.57 -24.54
C GLN A 166 -5.85 29.45 -23.14
N ALA A 167 -6.56 30.01 -22.16
CA ALA A 167 -6.23 29.82 -20.78
C ALA A 167 -6.19 28.32 -20.54
N ALA A 168 -5.02 27.78 -20.18
CA ALA A 168 -4.94 26.43 -19.66
C ALA A 168 -5.99 26.30 -18.54
N PRO A 169 -6.75 25.19 -18.49
CA PRO A 169 -7.86 25.07 -17.55
C PRO A 169 -7.37 25.39 -16.15
N GLN A 170 -8.04 26.33 -15.48
CA GLN A 170 -7.65 26.82 -14.16
C GLN A 170 -7.61 25.63 -13.19
N ARG A 171 -6.41 25.11 -12.95
CA ARG A 171 -6.22 24.04 -11.96
C ARG A 171 -6.49 24.65 -10.60
N SER A 172 -7.33 23.97 -9.82
CA SER A 172 -7.61 24.39 -8.45
C SER A 172 -6.31 24.38 -7.64
N ASP A 173 -6.03 25.45 -6.90
CA ASP A 173 -4.91 25.48 -5.96
C ASP A 173 -5.23 24.75 -4.64
N LEU A 174 -6.47 24.26 -4.49
CA LEU A 174 -6.95 23.55 -3.31
C LEU A 174 -6.15 22.26 -3.10
N GLY A 175 -5.56 22.09 -1.92
CA GLY A 175 -4.75 20.91 -1.62
C GLY A 175 -3.36 20.92 -2.28
N ARG A 176 -2.91 22.04 -2.85
CA ARG A 176 -1.49 22.22 -3.19
C ARG A 176 -0.64 22.16 -1.90
N ARG A 177 0.42 21.35 -1.92
CA ARG A 177 1.43 21.37 -0.85
C ARG A 177 2.28 22.65 -0.95
N PRO A 178 2.56 23.35 0.17
CA PRO A 178 3.56 24.41 0.19
C PRO A 178 4.94 23.88 -0.28
N PRO A 179 5.58 24.46 -1.31
CA PRO A 179 6.81 23.92 -1.89
C PRO A 179 8.04 24.00 -0.95
N GLN A 180 7.90 24.66 0.20
CA GLN A 180 8.92 24.75 1.24
C GLN A 180 8.96 23.53 2.18
N LEU A 181 7.91 22.69 2.23
CA LEU A 181 7.94 21.46 3.03
C LEU A 181 8.64 20.34 2.24
N PRO A 182 9.78 19.79 2.71
CA PRO A 182 10.39 18.64 2.09
C PRO A 182 9.51 17.39 2.25
N VAL A 183 9.62 16.44 1.31
CA VAL A 183 8.92 15.15 1.40
C VAL A 183 9.92 14.07 1.85
N GLU A 184 10.04 13.92 3.16
CA GLU A 184 10.98 13.01 3.82
C GLU A 184 10.47 11.57 3.80
N ARG A 185 9.18 11.36 4.12
CA ARG A 185 8.55 10.04 4.19
C ARG A 185 7.13 10.07 3.63
N ILE A 186 6.68 8.92 3.11
CA ILE A 186 5.34 8.76 2.55
C ILE A 186 4.72 7.48 3.11
N ILE A 187 3.46 7.56 3.50
CA ILE A 187 2.63 6.43 3.94
C ILE A 187 1.55 6.22 2.89
N THR A 188 1.38 4.98 2.42
CA THR A 188 0.43 4.65 1.36
C THR A 188 -0.58 3.62 1.84
N LEU A 189 -1.85 3.81 1.51
CA LEU A 189 -2.91 2.80 1.58
C LEU A 189 -3.59 2.69 0.22
N PHE A 190 -4.20 1.55 -0.07
CA PHE A 190 -5.07 1.39 -1.24
C PHE A 190 -6.49 1.05 -0.82
N VAL A 191 -7.47 1.55 -1.57
CA VAL A 191 -8.85 1.06 -1.51
C VAL A 191 -9.15 0.45 -2.87
N VAL A 192 -9.38 -0.87 -2.91
CA VAL A 192 -9.57 -1.63 -4.14
C VAL A 192 -10.98 -2.22 -4.24
N ALA A 193 -11.47 -2.39 -5.45
CA ALA A 193 -12.69 -3.14 -5.72
C ALA A 193 -12.47 -4.64 -5.40
N ARG A 194 -13.58 -5.38 -5.28
CA ARG A 194 -13.55 -6.85 -5.14
C ARG A 194 -12.96 -7.50 -6.39
N GLU A 195 -12.56 -8.77 -6.28
CA GLU A 195 -11.94 -9.48 -7.38
C GLU A 195 -12.88 -9.59 -8.60
N GLY A 196 -12.40 -9.15 -9.77
CA GLY A 196 -13.18 -9.07 -11.01
C GLY A 196 -13.99 -7.77 -11.17
N GLU A 197 -14.21 -7.00 -10.11
CA GLU A 197 -14.99 -5.77 -10.12
C GLU A 197 -14.14 -4.50 -10.34
N ARG A 198 -14.82 -3.36 -10.54
CA ARG A 198 -14.21 -2.03 -10.71
C ARG A 198 -15.14 -0.96 -10.16
N PHE A 199 -14.58 0.06 -9.52
CA PHE A 199 -15.33 1.23 -9.11
C PHE A 199 -15.77 2.06 -10.32
N HIS A 200 -17.02 2.51 -10.25
CA HIS A 200 -17.65 3.45 -11.17
C HIS A 200 -17.20 4.88 -10.85
N GLY A 201 -16.94 5.71 -11.87
CA GLY A 201 -16.50 7.10 -11.66
C GLY A 201 -17.46 7.95 -10.81
N PRO A 202 -18.74 8.09 -11.19
CA PRO A 202 -19.75 8.82 -10.41
C PRO A 202 -19.85 8.36 -8.95
N ASP A 203 -19.86 7.05 -8.71
CA ASP A 203 -20.02 6.48 -7.37
C ASP A 203 -18.79 6.79 -6.51
N LEU A 204 -17.60 6.76 -7.11
CA LEU A 204 -16.33 7.13 -6.47
C LEU A 204 -16.31 8.61 -6.06
N VAL A 205 -16.83 9.53 -6.88
CA VAL A 205 -16.94 10.95 -6.54
C VAL A 205 -17.89 11.15 -5.36
N VAL A 206 -19.09 10.57 -5.44
CA VAL A 206 -20.08 10.63 -4.35
C VAL A 206 -19.53 10.02 -3.06
N ALA A 207 -18.76 8.93 -3.15
CA ALA A 207 -18.11 8.30 -2.00
C ALA A 207 -16.98 9.18 -1.41
N ALA A 208 -16.18 9.82 -2.27
CA ALA A 208 -15.09 10.70 -1.85
C ALA A 208 -15.62 11.95 -1.12
N GLU A 209 -16.64 12.61 -1.67
CA GLU A 209 -17.32 13.74 -1.02
C GLU A 209 -17.93 13.33 0.33
N LYS A 210 -18.61 12.18 0.39
CA LYS A 210 -19.17 11.62 1.64
C LYS A 210 -18.10 11.20 2.67
N ALA A 211 -16.85 10.97 2.23
CA ALA A 211 -15.71 10.73 3.11
C ALA A 211 -15.00 12.04 3.55
N GLY A 212 -15.49 13.20 3.10
CA GLY A 212 -14.89 14.50 3.41
C GLY A 212 -13.60 14.78 2.62
N LEU A 213 -13.52 14.30 1.38
CA LEU A 213 -12.45 14.62 0.44
C LEU A 213 -12.91 15.71 -0.52
N GLU A 214 -12.02 16.66 -0.82
CA GLU A 214 -12.27 17.75 -1.75
C GLU A 214 -11.42 17.58 -3.03
N PHE A 215 -12.02 17.77 -4.21
CA PHE A 215 -11.29 17.74 -5.48
C PHE A 215 -10.46 19.01 -5.67
N GLY A 216 -9.20 18.88 -6.09
CA GLY A 216 -8.24 20.00 -6.07
C GLY A 216 -7.08 19.90 -7.04
N ASP A 217 -5.90 20.29 -6.55
CA ASP A 217 -4.65 20.37 -7.31
C ASP A 217 -4.29 19.03 -7.95
N MET A 218 -3.52 19.07 -9.03
CA MET A 218 -3.16 17.88 -9.86
C MET A 218 -4.37 17.07 -10.43
N GLY A 219 -5.62 17.48 -10.19
CA GLY A 219 -6.82 16.73 -10.56
C GLY A 219 -7.04 15.49 -9.69
N ILE A 220 -6.68 15.55 -8.41
CA ILE A 220 -6.89 14.48 -7.43
C ILE A 220 -7.73 14.98 -6.24
N TYR A 221 -8.06 14.07 -5.33
CA TYR A 221 -8.77 14.39 -4.09
C TYR A 221 -7.80 14.67 -2.95
N HIS A 222 -8.18 15.56 -2.05
CA HIS A 222 -7.39 15.96 -0.89
C HIS A 222 -8.24 15.97 0.38
N ARG A 223 -7.66 15.56 1.50
CA ARG A 223 -8.17 15.92 2.82
C ARG A 223 -7.37 17.12 3.32
N LEU A 224 -8.07 18.21 3.62
CA LEU A 224 -7.47 19.41 4.21
C LEU A 224 -7.59 19.37 5.74
N VAL A 225 -6.84 20.24 6.42
CA VAL A 225 -7.06 20.50 7.85
C VAL A 225 -8.29 21.39 8.00
N ASP A 226 -9.22 21.00 8.89
CA ASP A 226 -10.47 21.73 9.10
C ASP A 226 -10.21 23.19 9.49
N GLY A 227 -10.75 24.12 8.70
CA GLY A 227 -10.56 25.56 8.87
C GLY A 227 -9.17 26.12 8.50
N LYS A 228 -8.23 25.30 8.00
CA LYS A 228 -6.85 25.70 7.67
C LYS A 228 -6.40 25.15 6.31
N ARG A 229 -7.04 25.63 5.23
CA ARG A 229 -6.79 25.16 3.85
C ARG A 229 -5.39 25.54 3.34
N GLU A 230 -4.84 26.64 3.86
CA GLU A 230 -3.55 27.23 3.50
C GLU A 230 -2.34 26.41 3.94
N LEU A 231 -2.50 25.49 4.90
CA LEU A 231 -1.42 24.57 5.30
C LEU A 231 -1.21 23.43 4.28
N GLY A 232 -2.10 23.29 3.30
CA GLY A 232 -2.09 22.23 2.31
C GLY A 232 -2.78 20.93 2.79
N PRO A 233 -2.58 19.82 2.07
CA PRO A 233 -3.29 18.58 2.32
C PRO A 233 -2.67 17.78 3.46
N LEU A 234 -3.52 17.23 4.31
CA LEU A 234 -3.16 16.21 5.31
C LEU A 234 -2.75 14.92 4.61
N PHE A 235 -3.56 14.48 3.65
CA PHE A 235 -3.28 13.39 2.72
C PHE A 235 -4.08 13.60 1.43
N SER A 236 -3.70 12.89 0.36
CA SER A 236 -4.35 12.96 -0.94
C SER A 236 -4.73 11.57 -1.45
N VAL A 237 -5.68 11.51 -2.38
CA VAL A 237 -6.24 10.28 -2.95
C VAL A 237 -6.24 10.38 -4.47
N ALA A 238 -5.47 9.50 -5.12
CA ALA A 238 -5.31 9.44 -6.57
C ALA A 238 -5.89 8.13 -7.15
N ASN A 239 -6.19 8.15 -8.44
CA ASN A 239 -6.62 6.98 -9.19
C ASN A 239 -5.44 5.99 -9.35
N MET A 240 -5.70 4.69 -9.19
CA MET A 240 -4.69 3.65 -9.40
C MET A 240 -4.29 3.47 -10.88
N LEU A 241 -5.13 3.93 -11.83
CA LEU A 241 -4.80 3.91 -13.26
C LEU A 241 -4.03 5.16 -13.69
N LYS A 242 -3.08 5.00 -14.62
CA LYS A 242 -2.40 6.15 -15.26
C LYS A 242 -3.42 7.01 -16.01
N PRO A 243 -3.37 8.36 -15.93
CA PRO A 243 -2.31 9.18 -15.33
C PRO A 243 -2.41 9.40 -13.81
N GLY A 244 -3.45 8.92 -13.13
CA GLY A 244 -3.63 9.06 -11.67
C GLY A 244 -4.58 10.16 -11.23
N ASN A 245 -4.96 11.06 -12.14
CA ASN A 245 -6.01 12.04 -11.91
C ASN A 245 -7.42 11.46 -12.17
N PHE A 246 -8.43 12.24 -11.80
CA PHE A 246 -9.83 12.03 -12.16
C PHE A 246 -10.23 13.09 -13.19
N ASP A 247 -10.53 12.64 -14.41
CA ASP A 247 -11.11 13.49 -15.45
C ASP A 247 -12.63 13.58 -15.23
N LEU A 248 -13.07 14.66 -14.58
CA LEU A 248 -14.49 14.90 -14.30
C LEU A 248 -15.34 15.05 -15.57
N ALA A 249 -14.75 15.42 -16.71
CA ALA A 249 -15.48 15.52 -17.98
C ALA A 249 -15.74 14.14 -18.63
N ARG A 250 -15.02 13.09 -18.19
CA ARG A 250 -15.13 11.72 -18.68
C ARG A 250 -15.46 10.71 -17.57
N LEU A 251 -16.08 11.20 -16.50
CA LEU A 251 -16.29 10.44 -15.28
C LEU A 251 -17.21 9.22 -15.50
N GLU A 252 -18.25 9.35 -16.33
CA GLU A 252 -19.20 8.27 -16.63
C GLU A 252 -18.53 7.01 -17.25
N ASP A 253 -17.49 7.21 -18.06
CA ASP A 253 -16.68 6.14 -18.67
C ASP A 253 -15.68 5.50 -17.67
N LEU A 254 -15.39 6.15 -16.55
CA LEU A 254 -14.30 5.74 -15.65
C LEU A 254 -14.61 4.41 -14.97
N ARG A 255 -13.70 3.43 -15.12
CA ARG A 255 -13.73 2.12 -14.45
C ARG A 255 -12.35 1.79 -13.88
N THR A 256 -12.16 2.05 -12.58
CA THR A 256 -10.87 1.84 -11.90
C THR A 256 -10.87 0.62 -10.99
N PRO A 257 -9.79 -0.18 -10.91
CA PRO A 257 -9.64 -1.21 -9.89
C PRO A 257 -9.51 -0.64 -8.46
N GLY A 258 -9.26 0.66 -8.30
CA GLY A 258 -9.18 1.28 -6.98
C GLY A 258 -8.55 2.68 -6.95
N VAL A 259 -8.28 3.15 -5.74
CA VAL A 259 -7.60 4.41 -5.46
C VAL A 259 -6.44 4.21 -4.48
N SER A 260 -5.42 5.06 -4.59
CA SER A 260 -4.28 5.11 -3.68
C SER A 260 -4.37 6.36 -2.80
N PHE A 261 -4.49 6.16 -1.50
CA PHE A 261 -4.33 7.20 -0.49
C PHE A 261 -2.84 7.33 -0.19
N PHE A 262 -2.32 8.57 -0.15
CA PHE A 262 -0.96 8.82 0.29
C PHE A 262 -0.88 10.04 1.21
N MET A 263 -0.20 9.85 2.33
CA MET A 263 0.15 10.87 3.30
C MET A 263 1.65 11.13 3.21
N THR A 264 2.05 12.40 3.25
CA THR A 264 3.43 12.86 3.05
C THR A 264 3.88 13.58 4.30
N LEU A 265 5.03 13.18 4.84
CA LEU A 265 5.59 13.69 6.09
C LEU A 265 6.86 14.53 5.83
N PRO A 266 7.05 15.66 6.54
CA PRO A 266 6.12 16.29 7.49
C PRO A 266 4.75 16.68 6.87
N ALA A 267 3.69 16.47 7.65
CA ALA A 267 2.33 16.87 7.33
C ALA A 267 1.93 18.13 8.14
N PRO A 268 0.81 18.79 7.82
CA PRO A 268 0.30 19.93 8.59
C PRO A 268 -0.07 19.65 10.06
N LEU A 269 -0.16 18.37 10.44
CA LEU A 269 -0.43 17.86 11.78
C LEU A 269 0.63 16.79 12.11
N PRO A 270 0.82 16.42 13.40
CA PRO A 270 1.61 15.25 13.78
C PRO A 270 1.25 14.01 12.96
N ALA A 271 2.22 13.16 12.67
CA ALA A 271 2.06 12.05 11.75
C ALA A 271 1.03 11.01 12.27
N LEU A 272 0.95 10.85 13.58
CA LEU A 272 -0.10 10.05 14.23
C LEU A 272 -1.50 10.64 14.03
N ASP A 273 -1.70 11.95 14.26
CA ASP A 273 -3.00 12.61 14.09
C ASP A 273 -3.46 12.60 12.62
N ALA A 274 -2.51 12.81 11.71
CA ALA A 274 -2.73 12.73 10.27
C ALA A 274 -3.17 11.33 9.82
N TRP A 275 -2.60 10.28 10.43
CA TRP A 275 -3.00 8.89 10.21
C TRP A 275 -4.37 8.56 10.82
N ASP A 276 -4.66 9.04 12.02
CA ASP A 276 -5.96 8.84 12.68
C ASP A 276 -7.10 9.56 11.94
N ALA A 277 -6.80 10.53 11.06
CA ALA A 277 -7.73 11.06 10.06
C ALA A 277 -7.75 10.23 8.75
N MET A 278 -6.59 9.76 8.27
CA MET A 278 -6.44 9.00 7.01
C MET A 278 -7.13 7.64 7.05
N LEU A 279 -6.91 6.86 8.11
CA LEU A 279 -7.38 5.48 8.22
C LEU A 279 -8.92 5.37 8.23
N PRO A 280 -9.67 6.13 9.06
CA PRO A 280 -11.14 6.10 9.01
C PRO A 280 -11.69 6.59 7.67
N THR A 281 -11.02 7.55 7.02
CA THR A 281 -11.43 8.04 5.69
C THR A 281 -11.27 6.94 4.63
N ALA A 282 -10.17 6.18 4.65
CA ALA A 282 -9.95 5.06 3.75
C ALA A 282 -10.93 3.90 4.00
N GLN A 283 -11.19 3.57 5.27
CA GLN A 283 -12.21 2.57 5.65
C GLN A 283 -13.60 2.99 5.20
N ARG A 284 -13.97 4.26 5.42
CA ARG A 284 -15.25 4.82 5.00
C ARG A 284 -15.44 4.80 3.49
N LEU A 285 -14.39 5.11 2.71
CA LEU A 285 -14.45 5.02 1.25
C LEU A 285 -14.63 3.57 0.79
N ALA A 286 -13.95 2.62 1.44
CA ALA A 286 -14.11 1.20 1.16
C ALA A 286 -15.54 0.71 1.47
N GLU A 287 -16.13 1.09 2.61
CA GLU A 287 -17.53 0.80 2.94
C GLU A 287 -18.52 1.33 1.88
N LEU A 288 -18.32 2.58 1.44
CA LEU A 288 -19.21 3.26 0.48
C LEU A 288 -19.13 2.68 -0.94
N LEU A 289 -18.05 1.98 -1.28
CA LEU A 289 -17.78 1.39 -2.60
C LEU A 289 -17.75 -0.15 -2.59
N ASP A 290 -18.10 -0.79 -1.47
CA ASP A 290 -18.01 -2.23 -1.21
C ASP A 290 -16.62 -2.85 -1.50
N GLY A 291 -15.57 -2.09 -1.21
CA GLY A 291 -14.17 -2.44 -1.46
C GLY A 291 -13.38 -2.92 -0.24
N HIS A 292 -12.07 -3.09 -0.44
CA HIS A 292 -11.13 -3.51 0.60
C HIS A 292 -9.98 -2.52 0.77
N VAL A 293 -9.59 -2.27 2.02
CA VAL A 293 -8.40 -1.47 2.35
C VAL A 293 -7.17 -2.37 2.39
N LEU A 294 -6.13 -2.01 1.64
CA LEU A 294 -4.84 -2.69 1.61
C LEU A 294 -3.70 -1.77 2.08
N ASP A 295 -2.64 -2.39 2.59
CA ASP A 295 -1.37 -1.72 2.91
C ASP A 295 -0.45 -1.53 1.68
N GLU A 296 0.75 -0.97 1.89
CA GLU A 296 1.73 -0.72 0.82
C GLU A 296 2.21 -2.00 0.09
N GLU A 297 2.20 -3.13 0.79
CA GLU A 297 2.55 -4.45 0.25
C GLU A 297 1.38 -5.13 -0.48
N ARG A 298 0.18 -4.53 -0.44
CA ARG A 298 -1.11 -5.02 -0.98
C ARG A 298 -1.74 -6.14 -0.16
N ASN A 299 -1.35 -6.31 1.11
CA ASN A 299 -2.04 -7.19 2.03
C ASN A 299 -3.29 -6.48 2.59
N ALA A 300 -4.31 -7.25 2.97
CA ALA A 300 -5.50 -6.70 3.62
C ALA A 300 -5.15 -6.03 4.96
N LEU A 301 -5.60 -4.79 5.16
CA LEU A 301 -5.18 -3.97 6.31
C LEU A 301 -5.84 -4.44 7.62
N GLY A 302 -5.22 -5.45 8.25
CA GLY A 302 -5.64 -6.00 9.54
C GLY A 302 -5.17 -5.17 10.75
N ARG A 303 -5.68 -5.52 11.94
CA ARG A 303 -5.34 -4.85 13.22
C ARG A 303 -3.83 -4.78 13.50
N GLN A 304 -3.08 -5.81 13.12
CA GLN A 304 -1.63 -5.85 13.27
C GLN A 304 -0.92 -4.83 12.36
N GLY A 305 -1.34 -4.70 11.10
CA GLY A 305 -0.79 -3.71 10.17
C GLY A 305 -1.08 -2.28 10.62
N ILE A 306 -2.31 -2.02 11.07
CA ILE A 306 -2.71 -0.72 11.67
C ILE A 306 -1.83 -0.39 12.88
N ALA A 307 -1.66 -1.33 13.82
CA ALA A 307 -0.81 -1.12 14.98
C ALA A 307 0.65 -0.86 14.60
N HIS A 308 1.19 -1.61 13.62
CA HIS A 308 2.55 -1.45 13.13
C HIS A 308 2.80 -0.07 12.51
N ILE A 309 1.96 0.37 11.57
CA ILE A 309 2.05 1.69 10.93
C ILE A 309 1.97 2.79 12.00
N ARG A 310 1.01 2.68 12.92
CA ARG A 310 0.82 3.65 14.01
C ARG A 310 2.04 3.76 14.93
N ASP A 311 2.68 2.64 15.27
CA ASP A 311 3.87 2.64 16.11
C ASP A 311 5.12 3.13 15.36
N GLN A 312 5.20 2.93 14.04
CA GLN A 312 6.21 3.59 13.20
C GLN A 312 6.02 5.12 13.15
N LEU A 313 4.77 5.61 13.07
CA LEU A 313 4.46 7.04 13.04
C LEU A 313 4.78 7.71 14.38
N ARG A 314 4.44 7.06 15.50
CA ARG A 314 4.89 7.47 16.83
C ARG A 314 6.41 7.50 16.98
N GLY A 315 7.13 6.64 16.26
CA GLY A 315 8.58 6.70 16.14
C GLY A 315 9.02 7.97 15.43
N TRP A 316 8.44 8.20 14.24
CA TRP A 316 8.72 9.40 13.44
C TRP A 316 8.42 10.69 14.21
N ASP A 317 7.26 10.83 14.87
CA ASP A 317 6.90 12.04 15.62
C ASP A 317 7.96 12.35 16.71
N ARG A 318 8.35 11.36 17.53
CA ARG A 318 9.41 11.55 18.55
C ARG A 318 10.75 11.98 17.97
N ASP A 319 11.14 11.42 16.81
CA ASP A 319 12.40 11.73 16.14
C ASP A 319 12.41 13.14 15.50
N HIS A 320 11.25 13.80 15.38
CA HIS A 320 11.10 15.13 14.76
C HIS A 320 10.72 16.21 15.78
N GLU A 321 9.87 15.92 16.77
CA GLU A 321 9.64 16.78 17.94
C GLU A 321 10.95 17.14 18.65
N GLY A 322 11.86 16.17 18.81
CA GLY A 322 13.17 16.37 19.43
C GLY A 322 14.11 17.34 18.69
N LYS A 323 13.78 17.73 17.45
CA LYS A 323 14.56 18.69 16.64
C LYS A 323 14.05 20.13 16.77
N GLU A 324 12.82 20.35 17.23
CA GLU A 324 12.17 21.67 17.28
C GLU A 324 12.23 22.33 18.68
N ILE A 325 13.19 21.95 19.51
CA ILE A 325 13.45 22.64 20.79
C ILE A 325 14.12 23.99 20.50
N ILE A 326 13.31 25.00 20.21
CA ILE A 326 13.72 26.40 20.19
C ILE A 326 14.00 26.81 21.65
N PHE A 327 15.25 26.68 22.07
CA PHE A 327 15.74 27.25 23.32
C PHE A 327 15.67 28.79 23.25
N GLY A 328 14.65 29.38 23.88
CA GLY A 328 14.60 30.82 24.14
C GLY A 328 13.24 31.48 23.90
N ARG A 329 12.35 31.38 24.88
CA ARG A 329 11.36 32.42 25.18
C ARG A 329 11.11 32.50 26.69
#